data_AF-A0AAP3E7V1-F1
#
_entry.id   AF-A0AAP3E7V1-F1
#
_cell.length_a   1.000
_cell.length_b   1.000
_cell.length_c   1.000
_cell.angle_alpha   90.00
_cell.angle_beta   90.00
_cell.angle_gamma   90.00
#
_symmetry.space_group_name_H-M   'P 1'
#
loop_
_entity.id
_entity.type
_entity.pdbx_description
1 polymer ?
#
loop_
_entity_poly.entity_id
_entity_poly.type
_entity_poly.pdbx_seq_one_letter_code
_entity_poly.pdbx_strand_id
1 'polypeptide(L)'
;MSSLDSKAGAVTDVDYIEAIATVNEHWDDLERYCDPSFTGSTFRIKQLDTVGMSEMSTLRNHNVVEVVDEYGGRVLDYRFTSFGEDVIDIVRGIDSDTLPETNQFQTIRNNREVIDSLPGEAGVEFEAGEFDISAASIRSLRESGMIERVEQNDYAADVWQTTEELTAIKVWL
;
A
#
# COMPACT_ATOMS: atom_id res chain seq x y z
N MET A 1 -23.41 21.60 18.07
CA MET A 1 -22.45 20.64 18.63
C MET A 1 -22.60 19.33 17.89
N SER A 2 -21.71 19.07 16.93
CA SER A 2 -21.15 17.74 16.67
C SER A 2 -19.92 17.97 15.80
N SER A 3 -18.79 18.10 16.48
CA SER A 3 -17.47 18.17 15.88
C SER A 3 -17.11 16.76 15.42
N LEU A 4 -17.31 16.47 14.14
CA LEU A 4 -16.81 15.25 13.49
C LEU A 4 -15.59 15.54 12.58
N ASP A 5 -15.15 16.79 12.48
CA ASP A 5 -13.98 17.20 11.67
C ASP A 5 -12.64 17.03 12.40
N SER A 6 -12.40 15.92 13.10
CA SER A 6 -11.14 15.81 13.90
C SER A 6 -10.45 14.44 13.86
N LYS A 7 -10.68 13.65 12.82
CA LYS A 7 -9.87 12.44 12.56
C LYS A 7 -9.48 12.22 11.10
N ALA A 8 -9.57 13.23 10.24
CA ALA A 8 -8.79 13.22 9.01
C ALA A 8 -7.38 13.71 9.37
N GLY A 9 -6.54 12.80 9.90
CA GLY A 9 -5.11 12.96 9.65
C GLY A 9 -4.95 13.08 8.14
N ALA A 10 -4.17 14.04 7.66
CA ALA A 10 -3.94 14.18 6.22
C ALA A 10 -3.47 12.81 5.70
N VAL A 11 -4.26 12.20 4.81
CA VAL A 11 -3.91 10.93 4.18
C VAL A 11 -2.57 11.14 3.50
N THR A 12 -1.58 10.32 3.83
CA THR A 12 -0.24 10.41 3.24
C THR A 12 -0.16 9.58 1.96
N ASP A 13 0.83 9.86 1.10
CA ASP A 13 1.07 9.06 -0.11
C ASP A 13 1.35 7.59 0.25
N VAL A 14 1.97 7.37 1.41
CA VAL A 14 2.18 6.04 1.99
C VAL A 14 0.84 5.37 2.31
N ASP A 15 -0.11 6.07 2.94
CA ASP A 15 -1.44 5.49 3.22
C ASP A 15 -2.22 5.17 1.93
N TYR A 16 -2.02 5.95 0.85
CA TYR A 16 -2.55 5.62 -0.48
C TYR A 16 -1.95 4.32 -1.02
N ILE A 17 -0.63 4.17 -0.98
CA ILE A 17 0.06 2.96 -1.44
C ILE A 17 -0.40 1.73 -0.64
N GLU A 18 -0.54 1.84 0.69
CA GLU A 18 -1.04 0.75 1.53
C GLU A 18 -2.44 0.32 1.11
N ALA A 19 -3.32 1.29 0.88
CA ALA A 19 -4.69 1.03 0.47
C ALA A 19 -4.77 0.44 -0.94
N ILE A 20 -3.96 0.92 -1.88
CA ILE A 20 -3.86 0.39 -3.25
C ILE A 20 -3.42 -1.08 -3.22
N ALA A 21 -2.33 -1.40 -2.50
CA ALA A 21 -1.84 -2.77 -2.37
C ALA A 21 -2.90 -3.68 -1.73
N THR A 22 -3.55 -3.20 -0.67
CA THR A 22 -4.63 -3.93 0.02
C THR A 22 -5.82 -4.20 -0.90
N VAL A 23 -6.25 -3.21 -1.69
CA VAL A 23 -7.36 -3.36 -2.63
C VAL A 23 -6.99 -4.31 -3.77
N ASN A 24 -5.77 -4.24 -4.29
CA ASN A 24 -5.28 -5.14 -5.33
C ASN A 24 -5.23 -6.60 -4.84
N GLU A 25 -4.71 -6.84 -3.63
CA GLU A 25 -4.67 -8.18 -3.02
C GLU A 25 -6.07 -8.78 -2.81
N HIS A 26 -7.05 -7.93 -2.51
CA HIS A 26 -8.44 -8.34 -2.27
C HIS A 26 -9.38 -8.06 -3.46
N TRP A 27 -8.84 -7.84 -4.66
CA TRP A 27 -9.62 -7.42 -5.83
C TRP A 27 -10.72 -8.43 -6.18
N ASP A 28 -10.36 -9.71 -6.28
CA ASP A 28 -11.29 -10.79 -6.64
C ASP A 28 -12.43 -10.94 -5.61
N ASP A 29 -12.12 -10.75 -4.32
CA ASP A 29 -13.11 -10.80 -3.25
C ASP A 29 -14.06 -9.59 -3.34
N LEU A 30 -13.51 -8.40 -3.58
CA LEU A 30 -14.31 -7.20 -3.78
C LEU A 30 -15.23 -7.34 -5.01
N GLU A 31 -14.75 -7.88 -6.13
CA GLU A 31 -15.58 -8.16 -7.31
C GLU A 31 -16.69 -9.18 -7.02
N ARG A 32 -16.42 -10.14 -6.14
CA ARG A 32 -17.42 -11.14 -5.73
C ARG A 32 -18.51 -10.54 -4.86
N TYR A 33 -18.18 -9.57 -4.01
CA TYR A 33 -19.12 -8.97 -3.07
C TYR A 33 -19.83 -7.72 -3.59
N CYS A 34 -19.18 -6.99 -4.51
CA CYS A 34 -19.67 -5.74 -5.06
C CYS A 34 -20.30 -5.95 -6.44
N ASP A 35 -21.19 -5.04 -6.84
CA ASP A 35 -21.62 -4.97 -8.24
C ASP A 35 -20.38 -4.64 -9.11
N PRO A 36 -20.22 -5.23 -10.31
CA PRO A 36 -19.10 -4.97 -11.22
C PRO A 36 -18.84 -3.49 -11.52
N SER A 37 -19.84 -2.63 -11.33
CA SER A 37 -19.69 -1.18 -11.47
C SER A 37 -18.92 -0.51 -10.33
N PHE A 38 -18.90 -1.07 -9.12
CA PHE A 38 -18.34 -0.49 -7.87
C PHE A 38 -18.73 0.98 -7.62
N THR A 39 -19.82 1.46 -8.24
CA THR A 39 -20.24 2.85 -8.13
C THR A 39 -21.16 3.02 -6.92
N GLY A 40 -20.68 3.67 -5.85
CA GLY A 40 -21.47 4.34 -4.79
C GLY A 40 -22.62 3.58 -4.13
N SER A 41 -22.78 2.29 -4.40
CA SER A 41 -23.89 1.47 -3.92
C SER A 41 -23.42 0.66 -2.73
N THR A 42 -24.05 0.90 -1.59
CA THR A 42 -23.92 0.05 -0.42
C THR A 42 -24.06 -1.42 -0.84
N PHE A 43 -23.09 -2.25 -0.51
CA PHE A 43 -23.12 -3.67 -0.81
C PHE A 43 -23.31 -4.47 0.48
N ARG A 44 -24.09 -5.53 0.38
CA ARG A 44 -24.49 -6.35 1.53
C ARG A 44 -23.77 -7.67 1.49
N ILE A 45 -23.02 -7.97 2.55
CA ILE A 45 -22.43 -9.30 2.69
C ILE A 45 -23.22 -10.09 3.74
N LYS A 46 -23.85 -11.17 3.26
CA LYS A 46 -24.62 -12.11 4.08
C LYS A 46 -23.70 -13.23 4.55
N GLN A 47 -23.63 -13.47 5.86
CA GLN A 47 -22.84 -14.56 6.43
C GLN A 47 -21.40 -14.54 5.92
N LEU A 48 -20.65 -13.50 6.27
CA LEU A 48 -19.19 -13.57 6.20
C LEU A 48 -18.76 -14.78 7.02
N ASP A 49 -18.11 -15.75 6.38
CA ASP A 49 -17.35 -16.74 7.11
C ASP A 49 -16.14 -16.06 7.78
N THR A 50 -15.35 -16.82 8.54
CA THR A 50 -14.19 -16.26 9.25
C THR A 50 -13.20 -15.58 8.30
N VAL A 51 -13.11 -16.07 7.06
CA VAL A 51 -12.29 -15.52 5.99
C VAL A 51 -12.86 -14.16 5.62
N GLY A 52 -14.10 -14.09 5.10
CA GLY A 52 -14.76 -12.84 4.70
C GLY A 52 -14.71 -11.72 5.76
N MET A 53 -14.87 -12.06 7.04
CA MET A 53 -14.79 -11.07 8.12
C MET A 53 -13.38 -10.49 8.29
N SER A 54 -12.35 -11.31 8.06
CA SER A 54 -10.95 -10.90 8.08
C SER A 54 -10.66 -9.91 6.95
N GLU A 55 -11.02 -10.22 5.70
CA GLU A 55 -10.75 -9.32 4.57
C GLU A 55 -11.48 -7.98 4.72
N MET A 56 -12.77 -8.01 5.10
CA MET A 56 -13.52 -6.78 5.34
C MET A 56 -12.99 -5.97 6.52
N SER A 57 -12.43 -6.63 7.53
CA SER A 57 -11.74 -5.93 8.62
C SER A 57 -10.45 -5.28 8.14
N THR A 58 -9.69 -5.94 7.27
CA THR A 58 -8.47 -5.38 6.66
C THR A 58 -8.80 -4.15 5.82
N LEU A 59 -9.76 -4.24 4.90
CA LEU A 59 -10.20 -3.12 4.07
C LEU A 59 -10.71 -1.93 4.90
N ARG A 60 -11.42 -2.21 6.01
CA ARG A 60 -11.88 -1.17 6.93
C ARG A 60 -10.75 -0.50 7.69
N ASN A 61 -9.74 -1.27 8.12
CA ASN A 61 -8.58 -0.73 8.83
C ASN A 61 -7.78 0.24 7.95
N HIS A 62 -7.80 0.03 6.63
CA HIS A 62 -7.20 0.92 5.62
C HIS A 62 -8.16 1.99 5.11
N ASN A 63 -9.29 2.22 5.79
CA ASN A 63 -10.28 3.25 5.45
C ASN A 63 -10.89 3.09 4.04
N VAL A 64 -10.82 1.92 3.41
CA VAL A 64 -11.38 1.68 2.07
C VAL A 64 -12.90 1.51 2.14
N VAL A 65 -13.37 0.76 3.15
CA VAL A 65 -14.80 0.47 3.36
C VAL A 65 -15.21 0.85 4.77
N GLU A 66 -16.50 1.15 4.95
CA GLU A 66 -17.10 1.37 6.26
C GLU A 66 -18.43 0.63 6.40
N VAL A 67 -18.79 0.28 7.63
CA VAL A 67 -20.06 -0.37 7.95
C VAL A 67 -21.15 0.71 8.01
N VAL A 68 -22.19 0.53 7.21
CA VAL A 68 -23.38 1.40 7.15
C VAL A 68 -24.44 0.93 8.13
N ASP A 69 -24.66 -0.38 8.23
CA ASP A 69 -25.70 -0.96 9.08
C ASP A 69 -25.36 -2.40 9.52
N GLU A 70 -25.87 -2.80 10.68
CA GLU A 70 -25.66 -4.12 11.26
C GLU A 70 -27.01 -4.79 11.59
N TYR A 71 -27.34 -5.85 10.84
CA TYR A 71 -28.56 -6.62 11.04
C TYR A 71 -28.26 -7.90 11.84
N GLY A 72 -28.38 -7.80 13.16
CA GLY A 72 -28.35 -8.96 14.06
C GLY A 72 -27.02 -9.73 14.06
N GLY A 73 -25.90 -9.05 13.82
CA GLY A 73 -24.53 -9.59 13.88
C GLY A 73 -24.17 -10.63 12.82
N ARG A 74 -25.05 -10.90 11.85
CA ARG A 74 -24.83 -11.93 10.80
C ARG A 74 -24.87 -11.40 9.38
N VAL A 75 -25.31 -10.15 9.21
CA VAL A 75 -25.39 -9.45 7.94
C VAL A 75 -24.93 -8.02 8.19
N LEU A 76 -23.92 -7.59 7.44
CA LEU A 76 -23.36 -6.25 7.50
C LEU A 76 -23.51 -5.60 6.12
N ASP A 77 -23.97 -4.35 6.15
CA ASP A 77 -24.01 -3.49 4.97
C ASP A 77 -22.76 -2.62 4.97
N TYR A 78 -22.01 -2.65 3.88
CA TYR A 78 -20.79 -1.89 3.70
C TYR A 78 -20.95 -0.87 2.58
N ARG A 79 -20.18 0.21 2.65
CA ARG A 79 -19.97 1.11 1.51
C ARG A 79 -18.50 1.47 1.40
N PHE A 80 -18.07 1.83 0.20
CA PHE A 80 -16.77 2.47 0.03
C PHE A 80 -16.80 3.85 0.67
N THR A 81 -15.70 4.24 1.31
CA THR A 81 -15.47 5.63 1.71
C THR A 81 -15.08 6.42 0.47
N SER A 82 -15.11 7.76 0.53
CA SER A 82 -14.61 8.58 -0.60
C SER A 82 -13.14 8.26 -0.93
N PHE A 83 -12.32 7.98 0.08
CA PHE A 83 -10.94 7.52 -0.13
C PHE A 83 -10.87 6.14 -0.79
N GLY A 84 -11.73 5.20 -0.38
CA GLY A 84 -11.81 3.88 -1.01
C GLY A 84 -12.27 3.93 -2.46
N GLU A 85 -13.21 4.81 -2.80
CA GLU A 85 -13.63 5.05 -4.18
C GLU A 85 -12.45 5.54 -5.04
N ASP A 86 -11.69 6.53 -4.56
CA ASP A 86 -10.50 7.03 -5.25
C ASP A 86 -9.46 5.91 -5.46
N VAL A 87 -9.20 5.09 -4.44
CA VAL A 87 -8.26 3.94 -4.52
C VAL A 87 -8.72 2.90 -5.53
N ILE A 88 -10.01 2.58 -5.57
CA ILE A 88 -10.58 1.60 -6.51
C ILE A 88 -10.46 2.08 -7.95
N ASP A 89 -10.71 3.37 -8.20
CA ASP A 89 -10.57 3.95 -9.54
C ASP A 89 -9.12 3.90 -10.03
N ILE A 90 -8.15 4.09 -9.13
CA ILE A 90 -6.71 3.94 -9.41
C ILE A 90 -6.40 2.48 -9.77
N VAL A 91 -6.77 1.52 -8.93
CA VAL A 91 -6.46 0.09 -9.16
C VAL A 91 -7.09 -0.42 -10.47
N ARG A 92 -8.29 0.03 -10.82
CA ARG A 92 -8.95 -0.31 -12.10
C ARG A 92 -8.26 0.24 -13.33
N GLY A 93 -7.66 1.42 -13.20
CA GLY A 93 -7.06 2.15 -14.31
C GLY A 93 -5.64 1.72 -14.63
N ILE A 94 -5.05 0.84 -13.82
CA ILE A 94 -3.61 0.58 -13.80
C ILE A 94 -3.35 -0.91 -14.03
N ASP A 95 -2.24 -1.20 -14.70
CA ASP A 95 -1.80 -2.57 -14.93
C ASP A 95 -1.36 -3.18 -13.60
N SER A 96 -1.90 -4.35 -13.24
CA SER A 96 -1.65 -4.99 -11.94
C SER A 96 -0.18 -5.23 -11.66
N ASP A 97 0.62 -5.40 -12.73
CA ASP A 97 2.07 -5.64 -12.67
C ASP A 97 2.86 -4.39 -12.26
N THR A 98 2.21 -3.22 -12.16
CA THR A 98 2.84 -1.95 -11.75
C THR A 98 2.47 -1.51 -10.34
N LEU A 99 1.64 -2.30 -9.65
CA LEU A 99 1.17 -2.01 -8.30
C LEU A 99 2.18 -2.54 -7.27
N PRO A 100 2.51 -1.74 -6.23
CA PRO A 100 3.37 -2.20 -5.15
C PRO A 100 2.78 -3.43 -4.45
N GLU A 101 3.62 -4.42 -4.14
CA GLU A 101 3.20 -5.57 -3.36
C GLU A 101 2.94 -5.18 -1.89
N THR A 102 1.99 -5.86 -1.23
CA THR A 102 1.63 -5.60 0.19
C THR A 102 2.84 -5.71 1.14
N ASN A 103 3.80 -6.59 0.84
CA ASN A 103 5.03 -6.77 1.62
C ASN A 103 6.00 -5.58 1.50
N GLN A 104 5.99 -4.84 0.39
CA GLN A 104 6.87 -3.70 0.14
C GLN A 104 6.41 -2.47 0.92
N PHE A 105 5.12 -2.37 1.19
CA PHE A 105 4.53 -1.25 1.91
C PHE A 105 5.21 -0.97 3.25
N GLN A 106 5.45 -2.00 4.08
CA GLN A 106 6.11 -1.78 5.37
C GLN A 106 7.55 -1.32 5.20
N THR A 107 8.23 -1.76 4.14
CA THR A 107 9.55 -1.22 3.80
C THR A 107 9.45 0.25 3.40
N ILE A 108 8.45 0.65 2.60
CA ILE A 108 8.22 2.05 2.20
C ILE A 108 7.96 2.91 3.44
N ARG A 109 7.01 2.51 4.30
CA ARG A 109 6.64 3.25 5.51
C ARG A 109 7.83 3.43 6.46
N ASN A 110 8.64 2.39 6.65
CA ASN A 110 9.79 2.44 7.56
C ASN A 110 11.01 3.15 6.98
N ASN A 111 11.10 3.32 5.66
CA ASN A 111 12.29 3.86 4.99
C ASN A 111 11.98 5.04 4.07
N ARG A 112 10.84 5.74 4.27
CA ARG A 112 10.36 6.83 3.41
C ARG A 112 11.44 7.87 3.10
N GLU A 113 12.09 8.39 4.14
CA GLU A 113 13.13 9.42 4.02
C GLU A 113 14.35 8.92 3.22
N VAL A 114 14.73 7.65 3.42
CA VAL A 114 15.83 7.03 2.68
C VAL A 114 15.43 6.89 1.21
N ILE A 115 14.23 6.38 0.92
CA ILE A 115 13.71 6.23 -0.43
C ILE A 115 13.72 7.58 -1.16
N ASP A 116 13.27 8.66 -0.51
CA ASP A 116 13.31 10.01 -1.08
C ASP A 116 14.72 10.48 -1.42
N SER A 117 15.68 10.18 -0.56
CA SER A 117 17.07 10.60 -0.76
C SER A 117 17.78 9.84 -1.89
N LEU A 118 17.35 8.61 -2.20
CA LEU A 118 18.01 7.79 -3.21
C LEU A 118 17.81 8.37 -4.62
N PRO A 119 18.65 8.01 -5.60
CA PRO A 119 18.38 8.27 -7.01
C PRO A 119 17.03 7.67 -7.45
N GLY A 120 16.34 8.37 -8.36
CA GLY A 120 15.04 7.92 -8.90
C GLY A 120 15.12 7.08 -10.16
N GLU A 121 16.31 6.99 -10.76
CA GLU A 121 16.56 6.22 -11.98
C GLU A 121 17.12 4.85 -11.63
N ALA A 122 16.65 3.79 -12.28
CA ALA A 122 17.22 2.45 -12.16
C ALA A 122 18.64 2.42 -12.73
N GLY A 123 19.52 1.62 -12.13
CA GLY A 123 20.90 1.50 -12.60
C GLY A 123 21.88 2.51 -12.00
N VAL A 124 21.42 3.40 -11.12
CA VAL A 124 22.29 4.38 -10.48
C VAL A 124 22.98 3.74 -9.28
N GLU A 125 24.30 3.65 -9.38
CA GLU A 125 25.16 3.19 -8.30
C GLU A 125 25.35 4.28 -7.24
N PHE A 126 25.43 3.87 -5.98
CA PHE A 126 25.67 4.74 -4.83
C PHE A 126 26.40 4.00 -3.71
N GLU A 127 27.15 4.74 -2.90
CA GLU A 127 27.77 4.20 -1.68
C GLU A 127 26.83 4.41 -0.49
N ALA A 128 26.56 3.37 0.30
CA ALA A 128 25.67 3.49 1.46
C ALA A 128 26.15 4.56 2.48
N GLY A 129 27.46 4.81 2.51
CA GLY A 129 28.09 5.82 3.37
C GLY A 129 27.78 7.27 2.96
N GLU A 130 27.32 7.53 1.74
CA GLU A 130 26.96 8.88 1.27
C GLU A 130 25.58 9.32 1.78
N PHE A 131 24.73 8.37 2.13
CA PHE A 131 23.31 8.59 2.44
C PHE A 131 22.96 8.29 3.91
N ASP A 132 23.96 8.07 4.78
CA ASP A 132 23.80 7.70 6.20
C ASP A 132 22.77 6.56 6.42
N ILE A 133 22.70 5.61 5.49
CA ILE A 133 21.67 4.56 5.50
C ILE A 133 22.03 3.52 6.54
N SER A 134 21.12 3.28 7.47
CA SER A 134 21.30 2.23 8.48
C SER A 134 21.38 0.84 7.83
N ALA A 135 22.13 -0.08 8.44
CA ALA A 135 22.18 -1.47 7.97
C ALA A 135 20.80 -2.16 7.95
N ALA A 136 19.88 -1.73 8.84
CA ALA A 136 18.50 -2.21 8.83
C ALA A 136 17.73 -1.71 7.60
N SER A 137 17.90 -0.45 7.22
CA SER A 137 17.29 0.15 6.02
C SER A 137 17.83 -0.49 4.75
N ILE A 138 19.16 -0.65 4.64
CA ILE A 138 19.80 -1.39 3.53
C ILE A 138 19.19 -2.79 3.39
N ARG A 139 19.09 -3.52 4.51
CA ARG A 139 18.52 -4.87 4.51
C ARG A 139 17.07 -4.87 4.05
N SER A 140 16.24 -3.98 4.60
CA SER A 140 14.82 -3.87 4.26
C SER A 140 14.61 -3.55 2.78
N LEU A 141 15.32 -2.53 2.26
CA LEU A 141 15.23 -2.10 0.86
C LEU A 141 15.69 -3.19 -0.10
N ARG A 142 16.75 -3.93 0.26
CA ARG A 142 17.24 -5.07 -0.51
C ARG A 142 16.25 -6.25 -0.49
N GLU A 143 15.70 -6.59 0.67
CA GLU A 143 14.72 -7.68 0.81
C GLU A 143 13.43 -7.37 0.01
N SER A 144 13.06 -6.09 -0.13
CA SER A 144 11.96 -5.65 -1.01
C SER A 144 12.33 -5.47 -2.48
N GLY A 145 13.58 -5.74 -2.88
CA GLY A 145 14.02 -5.62 -4.27
C GLY A 145 14.26 -4.20 -4.78
N MET A 146 14.20 -3.16 -3.93
CA MET A 146 14.35 -1.75 -4.31
C MET A 146 15.81 -1.35 -4.57
N ILE A 147 16.75 -2.06 -3.94
CA ILE A 147 18.17 -1.90 -4.18
C ILE A 147 18.84 -3.26 -4.30
N GLU A 148 19.92 -3.32 -5.05
CA GLU A 148 20.77 -4.49 -5.17
C GLU A 148 22.22 -4.16 -4.86
N ARG A 149 22.98 -5.15 -4.39
CA ARG A 149 24.40 -4.97 -4.11
C ARG A 149 25.20 -5.22 -5.37
N VAL A 150 25.99 -4.25 -5.78
CA VAL A 150 26.90 -4.36 -6.92
C VAL A 150 28.27 -4.84 -6.46
N GLU A 151 28.80 -4.23 -5.42
CA GLU A 151 30.14 -4.52 -4.90
C GLU A 151 30.14 -4.60 -3.38
N GLN A 152 30.86 -5.59 -2.85
CA GLN A 152 31.11 -5.72 -1.41
C GLN A 152 32.54 -5.30 -1.11
N ASN A 153 32.71 -4.37 -0.18
CA ASN A 153 34.03 -3.84 0.18
C ASN A 153 34.38 -4.19 1.62
N ASP A 154 35.52 -4.86 1.83
CA ASP A 154 35.97 -5.27 3.17
C ASP A 154 36.47 -4.09 4.03
N TYR A 155 36.87 -2.99 3.39
CA TYR A 155 37.53 -1.85 4.03
C TYR A 155 36.93 -0.48 3.63
N ALA A 156 35.82 -0.48 2.89
CA ALA A 156 35.10 0.72 2.44
C ALA A 156 33.59 0.47 2.51
N ALA A 157 32.78 1.46 2.11
CA ALA A 157 31.34 1.25 1.99
C ALA A 157 31.02 0.28 0.84
N ASP A 158 30.02 -0.58 1.04
CA ASP A 158 29.45 -1.40 -0.03
C ASP A 158 28.82 -0.48 -1.10
N VAL A 159 28.93 -0.88 -2.36
CA VAL A 159 28.28 -0.20 -3.49
C VAL A 159 26.95 -0.88 -3.79
N TRP A 160 25.91 -0.06 -3.89
CA TRP A 160 24.54 -0.47 -4.14
C TRP A 160 24.03 0.19 -5.41
N GLN A 161 23.00 -0.38 -5.99
CA GLN A 161 22.36 0.15 -7.18
C GLN A 161 20.85 0.15 -6.99
N THR A 162 20.20 1.20 -7.49
CA THR A 162 18.74 1.32 -7.55
C THR A 162 18.16 0.41 -8.63
N THR A 163 17.01 -0.22 -8.34
CA THR A 163 16.35 -1.13 -9.28
C THR A 163 15.16 -0.47 -9.99
N GLU A 164 14.59 -1.17 -10.98
CA GLU A 164 13.32 -0.78 -11.61
C GLU A 164 12.19 -0.73 -10.58
N GLU A 165 12.24 -1.57 -9.55
CA GLU A 165 11.26 -1.61 -8.46
C GLU A 165 11.21 -0.29 -7.68
N LEU A 166 12.37 0.25 -7.30
CA LEU A 166 12.42 1.56 -6.63
C LEU A 166 11.89 2.68 -7.53
N THR A 167 12.18 2.59 -8.83
CA THR A 167 11.70 3.56 -9.82
C THR A 167 10.18 3.52 -9.93
N ALA A 168 9.59 2.32 -9.99
CA ALA A 168 8.14 2.12 -10.02
C ALA A 168 7.49 2.67 -8.75
N ILE A 169 8.03 2.36 -7.58
CA ILE A 169 7.52 2.83 -6.28
C ILE A 169 7.56 4.36 -6.19
N LYS A 170 8.62 5.00 -6.69
CA LYS A 170 8.76 6.47 -6.67
C LYS A 170 7.75 7.21 -7.54
N VAL A 171 7.08 6.56 -8.48
CA VAL A 171 5.97 7.18 -9.22
C VAL A 171 4.78 7.46 -8.30
N TRP A 172 4.68 6.74 -7.19
CA TRP A 172 3.57 6.80 -6.23
C TRP A 172 3.87 7.65 -5.00
N LEU A 173 5.09 8.18 -4.88
CA LEU A 173 5.64 8.89 -3.72
C LEU A 173 5.99 10.34 -4.06
#